data_AF-A0A853BP87-F1
#
_entry.id   AF-A0A853BP87-F1
#
_cell.length_a   1.000
_cell.length_b   1.000
_cell.length_c   1.000
_cell.angle_alpha   90.00
_cell.angle_beta   90.00
_cell.angle_gamma   90.00
#
_symmetry.space_group_name_H-M   'P 1'
#
loop_
_entity.id
_entity.type
_entity.pdbx_description
1 polymer ?
#
loop_
_entity_poly.entity_id
_entity_poly.type
_entity_poly.pdbx_seq_one_letter_code
_entity_poly.pdbx_strand_id
1 'polypeptide(L)'
;MTRDTTRPAAAGHRRGFDWAALRSDARGAIPDATAALAATAAIFAWLYARVADGGSPTVEVMPMLADPDRYWMYWLCQAFGWSALLWAWITVMLGLIRSTARARWNPVPPARLERWHRTTSLTTIGLMFGHAFMFFAELVRGNEHGLGWAGRIGTAFVETFVPGGYATGTGQVAILLGLIALYLAIPLGLAFYLRHRTGSRVWLALHRFVIVVYALSVWHTLLYGTNVWFDGWFRTAVWLLQLPVAALVLVRLLAPARRNERLHTRGRLARALGWTARIGTAAAILTILAVAITGRDGGRTRGVEGAEMNVTQGMVWIALFLLLLAITTTIALVARKKPKPT
;
A
#
# COMPACT_ATOMS: atom_id res chain seq x y z
N MET A 1 -63.34 -12.72 8.99
CA MET A 1 -62.08 -13.25 8.42
C MET A 1 -61.06 -12.12 8.36
N THR A 2 -60.33 -11.93 9.46
CA THR A 2 -59.28 -10.92 9.64
C THR A 2 -57.98 -11.44 9.05
N ARG A 3 -57.47 -10.81 7.98
CA ARG A 3 -56.14 -11.10 7.44
C ARG A 3 -55.10 -10.45 8.34
N ASP A 4 -54.44 -11.28 9.12
CA ASP A 4 -53.25 -10.95 9.89
C ASP A 4 -52.09 -10.69 8.92
N THR A 5 -51.70 -9.42 8.78
CA THR A 5 -50.54 -9.03 8.00
C THR A 5 -49.28 -9.33 8.82
N THR A 6 -48.59 -10.40 8.45
CA THR A 6 -47.26 -10.72 8.94
C THR A 6 -46.31 -9.54 8.68
N ARG A 7 -45.98 -8.82 9.76
CA ARG A 7 -44.86 -7.88 9.79
C ARG A 7 -43.60 -8.61 9.32
N PRO A 8 -42.85 -8.12 8.31
CA PRO A 8 -41.56 -8.70 8.01
C PRO A 8 -40.66 -8.52 9.23
N ALA A 9 -40.12 -9.64 9.72
CA ALA A 9 -39.17 -9.69 10.82
C ALA A 9 -38.08 -8.64 10.58
N ALA A 10 -37.94 -7.70 11.50
CA ALA A 10 -36.86 -6.73 11.51
C ALA A 10 -35.54 -7.52 11.52
N ALA A 11 -34.86 -7.54 10.37
CA ALA A 11 -33.55 -8.17 10.22
C ALA A 11 -32.64 -7.60 11.32
N GLY A 12 -32.29 -8.45 12.29
CA GLY A 12 -31.49 -8.09 13.43
C GLY A 12 -30.24 -7.34 12.97
N HIS A 13 -30.09 -6.11 13.46
CA HIS A 13 -28.91 -5.28 13.24
C HIS A 13 -27.65 -6.09 13.61
N ARG A 14 -26.94 -6.62 12.61
CA ARG A 14 -25.65 -7.29 12.80
C ARG A 14 -24.64 -6.23 13.26
N ARG A 15 -24.50 -6.05 14.58
CA ARG A 15 -23.60 -5.09 15.24
C ARG A 15 -22.11 -5.52 15.22
N GLY A 16 -21.77 -6.57 14.47
CA GLY A 16 -20.44 -7.20 14.47
C GLY A 16 -19.64 -7.03 13.17
N PHE A 17 -18.48 -7.68 13.14
CA PHE A 17 -17.66 -7.84 11.94
C PHE A 17 -18.38 -8.73 10.92
N ASP A 18 -18.44 -8.31 9.66
CA ASP A 18 -19.11 -9.05 8.58
C ASP A 18 -18.21 -10.17 8.02
N TRP A 19 -18.08 -11.25 8.80
CA TRP A 19 -17.32 -12.45 8.42
C TRP A 19 -17.86 -13.12 7.15
N ALA A 20 -19.18 -13.01 6.90
CA ALA A 20 -19.79 -13.58 5.71
C ALA A 20 -19.33 -12.83 4.45
N ALA A 21 -19.32 -11.49 4.49
CA ALA A 21 -18.77 -10.69 3.40
C ALA A 21 -17.27 -10.93 3.20
N LEU A 22 -16.47 -10.99 4.28
CA LEU A 22 -15.04 -11.29 4.16
C LEU A 22 -14.80 -12.64 3.50
N ARG A 23 -15.50 -13.69 3.93
CA ARG A 23 -15.38 -15.03 3.32
C ARG A 23 -15.82 -15.03 1.85
N SER A 24 -16.86 -14.28 1.51
CA SER A 24 -17.34 -14.14 0.14
C SER A 24 -16.31 -13.43 -0.75
N ASP A 25 -15.76 -12.31 -0.29
CA ASP A 25 -14.72 -11.57 -1.01
C ASP A 25 -13.41 -12.37 -1.09
N ALA A 26 -13.01 -13.09 -0.02
CA ALA A 26 -11.83 -13.95 -0.03
C ALA A 26 -11.94 -15.08 -1.06
N ARG A 27 -13.12 -15.73 -1.17
CA ARG A 27 -13.39 -16.70 -2.24
C ARG A 27 -13.40 -16.03 -3.61
N GLY A 28 -13.99 -14.84 -3.71
CA GLY A 28 -13.99 -14.03 -4.94
C GLY A 28 -12.59 -13.55 -5.36
N ALA A 29 -11.64 -13.50 -4.42
CA ALA A 29 -10.26 -13.12 -4.69
C ALA A 29 -9.41 -14.27 -5.26
N ILE A 30 -9.90 -15.52 -5.27
CA ILE A 30 -9.12 -16.66 -5.78
C ILE A 30 -8.60 -16.41 -7.20
N PRO A 31 -9.41 -16.00 -8.20
CA PRO A 31 -8.88 -15.76 -9.56
C PRO A 31 -7.86 -14.63 -9.61
N ASP A 32 -8.08 -13.56 -8.84
CA ASP A 32 -7.17 -12.40 -8.74
C ASP A 32 -5.84 -12.80 -8.08
N ALA A 33 -5.89 -13.60 -7.02
CA ALA A 33 -4.72 -14.16 -6.34
C ALA A 33 -3.97 -15.17 -7.20
N THR A 34 -4.67 -16.01 -7.98
CA THR A 34 -4.05 -16.92 -8.95
C THR A 34 -3.29 -16.13 -10.01
N ALA A 35 -3.89 -15.07 -10.57
CA ALA A 35 -3.20 -14.18 -11.51
C ALA A 35 -1.98 -13.50 -10.86
N ALA A 36 -2.09 -13.09 -9.59
CA ALA A 36 -1.00 -12.51 -8.84
C ALA A 36 0.17 -13.48 -8.62
N LEU A 37 -0.13 -14.73 -8.26
CA LEU A 37 0.88 -15.76 -8.07
C LEU A 37 1.53 -16.16 -9.40
N ALA A 38 0.77 -16.20 -10.50
CA ALA A 38 1.34 -16.42 -11.83
C ALA A 38 2.31 -15.29 -12.23
N ALA A 39 1.93 -14.02 -12.00
CA ALA A 39 2.81 -12.88 -12.21
C ALA A 39 4.04 -12.93 -11.29
N THR A 40 3.86 -13.32 -10.02
CA THR A 40 4.94 -13.50 -9.06
C THR A 40 5.93 -14.58 -9.54
N ALA A 41 5.43 -15.72 -10.01
CA ALA A 41 6.25 -16.79 -10.55
C ALA A 41 7.02 -16.36 -11.82
N ALA A 42 6.37 -15.61 -12.71
CA ALA A 42 7.03 -15.07 -13.90
C ALA A 42 8.13 -14.06 -13.55
N ILE A 43 7.87 -13.15 -12.60
CA ILE A 43 8.87 -12.20 -12.11
C ILE A 43 10.03 -12.95 -11.42
N PHE A 44 9.73 -13.96 -10.61
CA PHE A 44 10.74 -14.80 -9.97
C PHE A 44 11.63 -15.50 -11.00
N ALA A 45 11.05 -16.16 -11.99
CA ALA A 45 11.80 -16.84 -13.06
C ALA A 45 12.68 -15.85 -13.83
N TRP A 46 12.16 -14.65 -14.12
CA TRP A 46 12.93 -13.59 -14.78
C TRP A 46 14.09 -13.09 -13.90
N LEU A 47 13.86 -12.80 -12.61
CA LEU A 47 14.92 -12.38 -11.69
C LEU A 47 16.00 -13.46 -11.53
N TYR A 48 15.58 -14.72 -11.38
CA TYR A 48 16.47 -15.86 -11.25
C TYR A 48 17.38 -16.00 -12.48
N ALA A 49 16.81 -15.99 -13.69
CA ALA A 49 17.60 -16.06 -14.93
C ALA A 49 18.59 -14.90 -15.05
N ARG A 50 18.16 -13.67 -14.71
CA ARG A 50 19.02 -12.49 -14.75
C ARG A 50 20.20 -12.56 -13.79
N VAL A 51 20.03 -13.21 -12.64
CA VAL A 51 21.10 -13.43 -11.66
C VAL A 51 22.03 -14.54 -12.13
N ALA A 52 21.49 -15.65 -12.64
CA ALA A 52 22.28 -16.75 -13.22
C ALA A 52 23.19 -16.27 -14.36
N ASP A 53 22.70 -15.33 -15.18
CA ASP A 53 23.46 -14.72 -16.28
C ASP A 53 24.40 -13.57 -15.82
N GLY A 54 24.47 -13.28 -14.51
CA GLY A 54 25.30 -12.21 -13.95
C GLY A 54 24.85 -10.78 -14.29
N GLY A 55 23.70 -10.62 -14.95
CA GLY A 55 23.22 -9.33 -15.43
C GLY A 55 22.40 -8.51 -14.43
N SER A 56 22.13 -9.04 -13.24
CA SER A 56 21.27 -8.40 -12.24
C SER A 56 21.95 -7.23 -11.54
N PRO A 57 21.38 -6.01 -11.57
CA PRO A 57 21.91 -4.86 -10.82
C PRO A 57 21.98 -5.11 -9.31
N THR A 58 21.15 -6.02 -8.80
CA THR A 58 21.19 -6.42 -7.39
C THR A 58 22.53 -7.05 -7.02
N VAL A 59 23.14 -7.82 -7.92
CA VAL A 59 24.43 -8.49 -7.67
C VAL A 59 25.58 -7.48 -7.69
N GLU A 60 25.45 -6.35 -8.40
CA GLU A 60 26.42 -5.25 -8.32
C GLU A 60 26.43 -4.61 -6.91
N VAL A 61 25.25 -4.48 -6.28
CA VAL A 61 25.10 -3.83 -4.96
C VAL A 61 25.32 -4.81 -3.81
N MET A 62 24.89 -6.05 -4.00
CA MET A 62 24.93 -7.12 -3.03
C MET A 62 25.58 -8.37 -3.65
N PRO A 63 26.92 -8.38 -3.85
CA PRO A 63 27.62 -9.47 -4.54
C PRO A 63 27.46 -10.83 -3.87
N MET A 64 27.23 -10.85 -2.56
CA MET A 64 26.95 -12.08 -1.81
C MET A 64 25.70 -12.82 -2.31
N LEU A 65 24.78 -12.13 -2.99
CA LEU A 65 23.55 -12.72 -3.54
C LEU A 65 23.73 -13.32 -4.95
N ALA A 66 24.96 -13.37 -5.49
CA ALA A 66 25.22 -13.83 -6.86
C ALA A 66 24.81 -15.30 -7.13
N ASP A 67 24.66 -16.12 -6.09
CA ASP A 67 24.22 -17.51 -6.20
C ASP A 67 22.68 -17.61 -6.14
N PRO A 68 21.98 -17.78 -7.28
CA PRO A 68 20.53 -17.79 -7.30
C PRO A 68 19.93 -19.02 -6.61
N ASP A 69 20.64 -20.14 -6.57
CA ASP A 69 20.20 -21.37 -5.92
C ASP A 69 20.29 -21.27 -4.40
N ARG A 70 21.36 -20.65 -3.91
CA ARG A 70 21.51 -20.41 -2.47
C ARG A 70 20.53 -19.36 -1.96
N TYR A 71 20.26 -18.31 -2.74
CA TYR A 71 19.48 -17.15 -2.34
C TYR A 71 18.08 -17.09 -2.99
N TRP A 72 17.52 -18.22 -3.42
CA TRP A 72 16.21 -18.28 -4.07
C TRP A 72 15.07 -17.66 -3.24
N MET A 73 15.14 -17.75 -1.90
CA MET A 73 14.12 -17.14 -1.02
C MET A 73 14.16 -15.61 -1.09
N TYR A 74 15.35 -15.02 -1.21
CA TYR A 74 15.52 -13.59 -1.44
C TYR A 74 14.92 -13.16 -2.78
N TRP A 75 15.15 -13.93 -3.86
CA TRP A 75 14.60 -13.62 -5.17
C TRP A 75 13.08 -13.78 -5.22
N LEU A 76 12.53 -14.76 -4.50
CA LEU A 76 11.10 -14.91 -4.34
C LEU A 76 10.50 -13.77 -3.50
N CYS A 77 11.20 -13.31 -2.46
CA CYS A 77 10.85 -12.11 -1.71
C CYS A 77 10.75 -10.89 -2.65
N GLN A 78 11.74 -10.66 -3.52
CA GLN A 78 11.70 -9.58 -4.52
C GLN A 78 10.49 -9.70 -5.45
N ALA A 79 10.21 -10.91 -5.95
CA ALA A 79 9.07 -11.16 -6.83
C ALA A 79 7.71 -10.86 -6.16
N PHE A 80 7.56 -11.24 -4.89
CA PHE A 80 6.39 -10.85 -4.08
C PHE A 80 6.33 -9.34 -3.90
N GLY A 81 7.45 -8.67 -3.66
CA GLY A 81 7.50 -7.21 -3.50
C GLY A 81 7.04 -6.46 -4.75
N TRP A 82 7.51 -6.88 -5.94
CA TRP A 82 7.11 -6.31 -7.22
C TRP A 82 5.63 -6.54 -7.52
N SER A 83 5.17 -7.77 -7.27
CA SER A 83 3.76 -8.13 -7.45
C SER A 83 2.88 -7.35 -6.48
N ALA A 84 3.28 -7.22 -5.21
CA ALA A 84 2.56 -6.43 -4.22
C ALA A 84 2.44 -4.96 -4.64
N LEU A 85 3.52 -4.35 -5.15
CA LEU A 85 3.49 -2.96 -5.63
C LEU A 85 2.56 -2.80 -6.84
N LEU A 86 2.61 -3.72 -7.80
CA LEU A 86 1.73 -3.69 -8.97
C LEU A 86 0.26 -3.85 -8.58
N TRP A 87 -0.05 -4.82 -7.72
CA TRP A 87 -1.43 -5.01 -7.21
C TRP A 87 -1.90 -3.84 -6.35
N ALA A 88 -1.00 -3.23 -5.58
CA ALA A 88 -1.28 -2.00 -4.83
C ALA A 88 -1.63 -0.85 -5.79
N TRP A 89 -0.89 -0.68 -6.89
CA TRP A 89 -1.20 0.29 -7.93
C TRP A 89 -2.58 0.01 -8.55
N ILE A 90 -2.86 -1.25 -8.95
CA ILE A 90 -4.14 -1.65 -9.54
C ILE A 90 -5.30 -1.33 -8.59
N THR A 91 -5.19 -1.72 -7.31
CA THR A 91 -6.29 -1.50 -6.36
C THR A 91 -6.53 -0.02 -6.07
N VAL A 92 -5.48 0.81 -6.01
CA VAL A 92 -5.60 2.26 -5.88
C VAL A 92 -6.28 2.86 -7.10
N MET A 93 -5.90 2.45 -8.30
CA MET A 93 -6.56 2.88 -9.54
C MET A 93 -8.04 2.53 -9.53
N LEU A 94 -8.41 1.28 -9.18
CA LEU A 94 -9.79 0.85 -9.04
C LEU A 94 -10.58 1.71 -8.03
N GLY A 95 -9.99 1.99 -6.86
CA GLY A 95 -10.60 2.82 -5.83
C GLY A 95 -10.79 4.28 -6.26
N LEU A 96 -9.81 4.86 -6.94
CA LEU A 96 -9.87 6.23 -7.45
C LEU A 96 -10.87 6.36 -8.60
N ILE A 97 -10.88 5.43 -9.56
CA ILE A 97 -11.87 5.37 -10.64
C ILE A 97 -13.27 5.24 -10.06
N ARG A 98 -13.46 4.36 -9.06
CA ARG A 98 -14.76 4.16 -8.39
C ARG A 98 -15.23 5.40 -7.63
N SER A 99 -14.33 6.16 -7.03
CA SER A 99 -14.66 7.33 -6.21
C SER A 99 -14.87 8.61 -7.02
N THR A 100 -14.21 8.73 -8.18
CA THR A 100 -14.32 9.87 -9.08
C THR A 100 -15.72 9.90 -9.71
N ALA A 101 -16.53 10.89 -9.31
CA ALA A 101 -17.91 10.99 -9.76
C ALA A 101 -17.96 11.33 -11.27
N ARG A 102 -18.60 10.44 -12.05
CA ARG A 102 -18.99 10.66 -13.45
C ARG A 102 -17.87 10.59 -14.50
N ALA A 103 -17.03 9.56 -14.47
CA ALA A 103 -16.50 9.07 -15.73
C ALA A 103 -17.67 8.44 -16.51
N ARG A 104 -18.49 9.24 -17.22
CA ARG A 104 -19.52 8.73 -18.15
C ARG A 104 -18.93 7.78 -19.20
N TRP A 105 -17.62 7.80 -19.36
CA TRP A 105 -16.84 6.98 -20.28
C TRP A 105 -16.43 5.63 -19.70
N ASN A 106 -16.62 5.36 -18.41
CA ASN A 106 -16.29 4.05 -17.86
C ASN A 106 -17.47 3.08 -18.06
N PRO A 107 -17.34 2.05 -18.92
CA PRO A 107 -18.41 1.09 -19.17
C PRO A 107 -18.64 0.14 -17.99
N VAL A 108 -17.73 0.10 -17.00
CA VAL A 108 -17.79 -0.87 -15.91
C VAL A 108 -18.76 -0.42 -14.81
N PRO A 109 -19.74 -1.25 -14.42
CA PRO A 109 -20.67 -0.91 -13.35
C PRO A 109 -19.96 -0.63 -12.00
N PRO A 110 -20.40 0.36 -11.22
CA PRO A 110 -19.76 0.72 -9.94
C PRO A 110 -19.68 -0.44 -8.94
N ALA A 111 -20.66 -1.34 -8.93
CA ALA A 111 -20.67 -2.52 -8.06
C ALA A 111 -19.58 -3.53 -8.42
N ARG A 112 -19.25 -3.65 -9.72
CA ARG A 112 -18.18 -4.52 -10.20
C ARG A 112 -16.81 -3.94 -9.86
N LEU A 113 -16.59 -2.65 -10.08
CA LEU A 113 -15.36 -1.95 -9.66
C LEU A 113 -15.12 -2.07 -8.16
N GLU A 114 -16.18 -1.92 -7.35
CA GLU A 114 -16.09 -2.09 -5.90
C GLU A 114 -15.68 -3.52 -5.53
N ARG A 115 -16.29 -4.54 -6.17
CA ARG A 115 -15.90 -5.94 -5.93
C ARG A 115 -14.43 -6.17 -6.28
N TRP A 116 -13.99 -5.75 -7.47
CA TRP A 116 -12.59 -5.87 -7.89
C TRP A 116 -11.64 -5.17 -6.92
N HIS A 117 -11.94 -3.93 -6.54
CA HIS A 117 -11.13 -3.20 -5.55
C HIS A 117 -11.01 -3.98 -4.23
N ARG A 118 -12.09 -4.58 -3.72
CA ARG A 118 -12.03 -5.37 -2.48
C ARG A 118 -11.20 -6.63 -2.63
N THR A 119 -11.41 -7.40 -3.70
CA THR A 119 -10.67 -8.65 -3.93
C THR A 119 -9.18 -8.39 -4.16
N THR A 120 -8.85 -7.44 -5.03
CA THR A 120 -7.46 -7.05 -5.32
C THR A 120 -6.78 -6.47 -4.08
N SER A 121 -7.50 -5.76 -3.20
CA SER A 121 -6.94 -5.29 -1.92
C SER A 121 -6.56 -6.44 -0.98
N LEU A 122 -7.40 -7.49 -0.89
CA LEU A 122 -7.07 -8.68 -0.10
C LEU A 122 -5.85 -9.41 -0.67
N THR A 123 -5.79 -9.57 -1.99
CA THR A 123 -4.61 -10.12 -2.67
C THR A 123 -3.36 -9.28 -2.39
N THR A 124 -3.46 -7.95 -2.46
CA THR A 124 -2.35 -7.02 -2.18
C THR A 124 -1.80 -7.25 -0.77
N ILE A 125 -2.66 -7.34 0.25
CA ILE A 125 -2.24 -7.62 1.63
C ILE A 125 -1.55 -8.99 1.71
N GLY A 126 -2.08 -10.00 1.03
CA GLY A 126 -1.46 -11.33 0.94
C GLY A 126 -0.06 -11.30 0.31
N LEU A 127 0.12 -10.56 -0.78
CA LEU A 127 1.42 -10.38 -1.44
C LEU A 127 2.41 -9.61 -0.57
N MET A 128 1.97 -8.54 0.11
CA MET A 128 2.80 -7.79 1.05
C MET A 128 3.27 -8.68 2.21
N PHE A 129 2.37 -9.54 2.73
CA PHE A 129 2.75 -10.52 3.74
C PHE A 129 3.71 -11.56 3.19
N GLY A 130 3.47 -12.10 1.98
CA GLY A 130 4.38 -13.04 1.31
C GLY A 130 5.77 -12.45 1.11
N HIS A 131 5.86 -11.18 0.73
CA HIS A 131 7.12 -10.44 0.62
C HIS A 131 7.88 -10.41 1.95
N ALA A 132 7.24 -9.95 3.03
CA ALA A 132 7.84 -9.93 4.35
C ALA A 132 8.21 -11.34 4.83
N PHE A 133 7.33 -12.32 4.64
CA PHE A 133 7.57 -13.69 5.07
C PHE A 133 8.76 -14.35 4.37
N MET A 134 8.93 -14.13 3.06
CA MET A 134 10.08 -14.67 2.34
C MET A 134 11.39 -13.99 2.76
N PHE A 135 11.36 -12.71 3.11
CA PHE A 135 12.53 -12.05 3.72
C PHE A 135 12.87 -12.66 5.09
N PHE A 136 11.86 -12.87 5.93
CA PHE A 136 12.04 -13.56 7.22
C PHE A 136 12.63 -14.96 7.03
N ALA A 137 12.11 -15.74 6.09
CA ALA A 137 12.60 -17.08 5.80
C ALA A 137 14.07 -17.07 5.34
N GLU A 138 14.44 -16.08 4.52
CA GLU A 138 15.81 -15.87 4.08
C GLU A 138 16.75 -15.51 5.24
N LEU A 139 16.35 -14.61 6.15
CA LEU A 139 17.15 -14.27 7.32
C LEU A 139 17.31 -15.45 8.28
N VAL A 140 16.22 -16.21 8.50
CA VAL A 140 16.29 -17.48 9.23
C VAL A 140 17.34 -18.35 8.56
N ARG A 141 17.23 -18.64 7.26
CA ARG A 141 18.16 -19.50 6.51
C ARG A 141 19.61 -19.01 6.57
N GLY A 142 19.87 -17.73 6.38
CA GLY A 142 21.20 -17.12 6.32
C GLY A 142 22.00 -17.28 7.61
N ASN A 143 21.36 -17.08 8.77
CA ASN A 143 21.97 -17.24 10.10
C ASN A 143 23.37 -16.63 10.23
N GLU A 144 23.53 -15.37 9.80
CA GLU A 144 24.84 -14.70 9.70
C GLU A 144 25.60 -14.66 11.04
N HIS A 145 24.87 -14.65 12.16
CA HIS A 145 25.44 -14.62 13.51
C HIS A 145 25.71 -16.01 14.11
N GLY A 146 25.52 -17.09 13.36
CA GLY A 146 25.79 -18.46 13.84
C GLY A 146 24.92 -18.88 15.04
N LEU A 147 23.72 -18.31 15.17
CA LEU A 147 22.85 -18.52 16.31
C LEU A 147 22.19 -19.92 16.27
N GLY A 148 21.81 -20.42 17.45
CA GLY A 148 20.91 -21.57 17.57
C GLY A 148 19.52 -21.27 17.01
N TRP A 149 18.68 -22.30 16.86
CA TRP A 149 17.35 -22.21 16.23
C TRP A 149 16.44 -21.12 16.83
N ALA A 150 16.38 -21.02 18.15
CA ALA A 150 15.58 -19.98 18.81
C ALA A 150 16.12 -18.57 18.54
N GLY A 151 17.45 -18.40 18.59
CA GLY A 151 18.12 -17.13 18.34
C GLY A 151 17.93 -16.66 16.90
N ARG A 152 18.15 -17.54 15.91
CA ARG A 152 17.99 -17.18 14.49
C ARG A 152 16.55 -16.77 14.14
N ILE A 153 15.55 -17.46 14.69
CA ILE A 153 14.13 -17.10 14.50
C ILE A 153 13.83 -15.77 15.17
N GLY A 154 14.30 -15.57 16.41
CA GLY A 154 14.08 -14.35 17.16
C GLY A 154 14.65 -13.13 16.45
N THR A 155 15.91 -13.20 16.02
CA THR A 155 16.57 -12.12 15.28
C THR A 155 15.87 -11.84 13.95
N ALA A 156 15.59 -12.87 13.14
CA ALA A 156 14.89 -12.71 11.87
C ALA A 156 13.49 -12.08 12.05
N PHE A 157 12.79 -12.44 13.12
CA PHE A 157 11.49 -11.87 13.44
C PHE A 157 11.61 -10.37 13.79
N VAL A 158 12.58 -9.99 14.62
CA VAL A 158 12.82 -8.58 14.97
C VAL A 158 13.17 -7.76 13.72
N GLU A 159 14.08 -8.27 12.89
CA GLU A 159 14.54 -7.61 11.68
C GLU A 159 13.45 -7.48 10.60
N THR A 160 12.47 -8.39 10.59
CA THR A 160 11.43 -8.42 9.54
C THR A 160 10.10 -7.85 9.98
N PHE A 161 9.68 -8.06 11.23
CA PHE A 161 8.32 -7.76 11.69
C PHE A 161 8.25 -6.71 12.80
N VAL A 162 9.36 -6.36 13.45
CA VAL A 162 9.35 -5.32 14.50
C VAL A 162 9.73 -3.97 13.89
N PRO A 163 8.84 -2.97 13.89
CA PRO A 163 9.16 -1.64 13.37
C PRO A 163 10.40 -1.05 14.07
N GLY A 164 11.43 -0.74 13.27
CA GLY A 164 12.71 -0.22 13.78
C GLY A 164 13.69 -1.29 14.27
N GLY A 165 13.36 -2.57 14.15
CA GLY A 165 14.24 -3.67 14.54
C GLY A 165 15.42 -3.91 13.60
N TYR A 166 15.30 -3.54 12.32
CA TYR A 166 16.39 -3.66 11.35
C TYR A 166 17.45 -2.58 11.56
N ALA A 167 18.71 -2.98 11.69
CA ALA A 167 19.76 -2.12 12.25
C ALA A 167 20.77 -1.57 11.24
N THR A 168 20.73 -1.93 9.95
CA THR A 168 21.83 -1.60 9.02
C THR A 168 21.40 -0.78 7.80
N GLY A 169 22.30 0.12 7.38
CA GLY A 169 22.23 0.87 6.13
C GLY A 169 20.90 1.56 5.84
N THR A 170 20.55 1.62 4.56
CA THR A 170 19.25 2.14 4.09
C THR A 170 18.05 1.31 4.54
N GLY A 171 18.28 0.07 4.97
CA GLY A 171 17.25 -0.84 5.43
C GLY A 171 16.56 -0.35 6.69
N GLN A 172 17.28 0.37 7.57
CA GLN A 172 16.74 0.95 8.81
C GLN A 172 15.46 1.77 8.57
N VAL A 173 15.44 2.58 7.51
CA VAL A 173 14.31 3.44 7.17
C VAL A 173 13.36 2.73 6.22
N ALA A 174 13.89 2.06 5.19
CA ALA A 174 13.03 1.46 4.19
C ALA A 174 12.19 0.31 4.74
N ILE A 175 12.77 -0.61 5.52
CA ILE A 175 12.01 -1.71 6.14
C ILE A 175 10.98 -1.16 7.13
N LEU A 176 11.33 -0.10 7.88
CA LEU A 176 10.37 0.60 8.74
C LEU A 176 9.17 1.14 7.93
N LEU A 177 9.40 1.79 6.77
CA LEU A 177 8.31 2.27 5.90
C LEU A 177 7.45 1.10 5.38
N GLY A 178 8.07 0.00 4.95
CA GLY A 178 7.38 -1.20 4.49
C GLY A 178 6.52 -1.84 5.59
N LEU A 179 7.04 -1.91 6.82
CA LEU A 179 6.30 -2.41 7.97
C LEU A 179 5.12 -1.52 8.35
N ILE A 180 5.31 -0.19 8.36
CA ILE A 180 4.20 0.74 8.59
C ILE A 180 3.15 0.59 7.50
N ALA A 181 3.54 0.45 6.23
CA ALA A 181 2.61 0.21 5.13
C ALA A 181 1.80 -1.09 5.35
N LEU A 182 2.46 -2.21 5.65
CA LEU A 182 1.82 -3.49 5.94
C LEU A 182 0.85 -3.39 7.14
N TYR A 183 1.30 -2.80 8.24
CA TYR A 183 0.50 -2.67 9.45
C TYR A 183 -0.65 -1.67 9.34
N LEU A 184 -0.57 -0.68 8.44
CA LEU A 184 -1.71 0.17 8.12
C LEU A 184 -2.66 -0.51 7.12
N ALA A 185 -2.15 -1.28 6.17
CA ALA A 185 -2.95 -1.95 5.13
C ALA A 185 -3.97 -2.92 5.73
N ILE A 186 -3.56 -3.70 6.74
CA ILE A 186 -4.42 -4.70 7.40
C ILE A 186 -5.67 -4.05 8.03
N PRO A 187 -5.56 -3.15 9.03
CA PRO A 187 -6.74 -2.56 9.66
C PRO A 187 -7.54 -1.67 8.71
N LEU A 188 -6.89 -0.89 7.82
CA LEU A 188 -7.59 -0.02 6.88
C LEU A 188 -8.34 -0.79 5.80
N GLY A 189 -7.78 -1.92 5.33
CA GLY A 189 -8.44 -2.82 4.39
C GLY A 189 -9.61 -3.56 5.02
N LEU A 190 -9.40 -4.13 6.22
CA LEU A 190 -10.43 -4.90 6.93
C LEU A 190 -11.55 -4.02 7.52
N ALA A 191 -11.33 -2.71 7.67
CA ALA A 191 -12.34 -1.77 8.15
C ALA A 191 -13.64 -1.79 7.34
N PHE A 192 -13.61 -2.18 6.06
CA PHE A 192 -14.82 -2.37 5.25
C PHE A 192 -15.80 -3.36 5.87
N TYR A 193 -15.30 -4.43 6.52
CA TYR A 193 -16.12 -5.45 7.16
C TYR A 193 -16.64 -5.01 8.53
N LEU A 194 -16.13 -3.91 9.10
CA LEU A 194 -16.69 -3.24 10.29
C LEU A 194 -17.66 -2.11 9.95
N ARG A 195 -17.95 -1.84 8.66
CA ARG A 195 -18.76 -0.66 8.26
C ARG A 195 -20.20 -0.69 8.80
N HIS A 196 -20.75 -1.87 9.05
CA HIS A 196 -22.09 -2.02 9.65
C HIS A 196 -22.12 -1.55 11.11
N ARG A 197 -21.00 -1.64 11.82
CA ARG A 197 -20.85 -1.15 13.20
C ARG A 197 -20.44 0.32 13.27
N THR A 198 -19.49 0.74 12.43
CA THR A 198 -18.90 2.09 12.46
C THR A 198 -19.70 3.12 11.67
N GLY A 199 -20.52 2.67 10.72
CA GLY A 199 -21.28 3.51 9.81
C GLY A 199 -20.45 3.94 8.59
N SER A 200 -21.13 4.16 7.47
CA SER A 200 -20.52 4.49 6.17
C SER A 200 -19.65 5.75 6.20
N ARG A 201 -20.01 6.75 7.01
CA ARG A 201 -19.23 8.00 7.13
C ARG A 201 -17.89 7.79 7.81
N VAL A 202 -17.84 7.03 8.90
CA VAL A 202 -16.59 6.74 9.62
C VAL A 202 -15.69 5.87 8.75
N TRP A 203 -16.25 4.84 8.10
CA TRP A 203 -15.51 4.02 7.16
C TRP A 203 -14.89 4.84 6.02
N LEU A 204 -15.67 5.70 5.34
CA LEU A 204 -15.15 6.59 4.28
C LEU A 204 -14.04 7.51 4.81
N ALA A 205 -14.23 8.04 6.02
CA ALA A 205 -13.27 8.92 6.66
C ALA A 205 -11.95 8.22 7.02
N LEU A 206 -11.99 6.95 7.39
CA LEU A 206 -10.80 6.14 7.66
C LEU A 206 -10.13 5.72 6.35
N HIS A 207 -10.92 5.24 5.38
CA HIS A 207 -10.44 4.68 4.12
C HIS A 207 -9.68 5.71 3.26
N ARG A 208 -9.94 7.02 3.39
CA ARG A 208 -9.18 8.07 2.68
C ARG A 208 -7.67 7.99 2.94
N PHE A 209 -7.26 7.49 4.11
CA PHE A 209 -5.85 7.41 4.50
C PHE A 209 -5.14 6.21 3.89
N VAL A 210 -5.85 5.30 3.22
CA VAL A 210 -5.25 4.17 2.47
C VAL A 210 -4.26 4.67 1.41
N ILE A 211 -4.44 5.87 0.85
CA ILE A 211 -3.48 6.41 -0.13
C ILE A 211 -2.07 6.57 0.47
N VAL A 212 -1.96 6.76 1.79
CA VAL A 212 -0.68 6.82 2.50
C VAL A 212 0.01 5.46 2.48
N VAL A 213 -0.73 4.36 2.61
CA VAL A 213 -0.17 2.99 2.48
C VAL A 213 0.53 2.84 1.14
N TYR A 214 -0.13 3.24 0.06
CA TYR A 214 0.43 3.17 -1.29
C TYR A 214 1.67 4.07 -1.44
N ALA A 215 1.63 5.31 -0.93
CA ALA A 215 2.77 6.20 -0.96
C ALA A 215 3.98 5.64 -0.19
N LEU A 216 3.74 5.04 0.98
CA LEU A 216 4.77 4.37 1.77
C LEU A 216 5.35 3.16 1.04
N SER A 217 4.51 2.36 0.35
CA SER A 217 4.98 1.24 -0.47
C SER A 217 5.88 1.68 -1.62
N VAL A 218 5.49 2.74 -2.37
CA VAL A 218 6.33 3.30 -3.44
C VAL A 218 7.65 3.82 -2.87
N TRP A 219 7.61 4.54 -1.75
CA TRP A 219 8.81 5.07 -1.12
C TRP A 219 9.74 3.93 -0.64
N HIS A 220 9.19 2.92 0.04
CA HIS A 220 9.91 1.71 0.43
C HIS A 220 10.64 1.08 -0.77
N THR A 221 9.95 0.91 -1.91
CA THR A 221 10.55 0.38 -3.13
C THR A 221 11.65 1.29 -3.67
N LEU A 222 11.45 2.60 -3.74
CA LEU A 222 12.46 3.54 -4.26
C LEU A 222 13.70 3.64 -3.37
N LEU A 223 13.61 3.35 -2.07
CA LEU A 223 14.76 3.35 -1.16
C LEU A 223 15.53 2.03 -1.13
N TYR A 224 14.85 0.90 -1.31
CA TYR A 224 15.40 -0.42 -0.97
C TYR A 224 15.16 -1.52 -2.00
N GLY A 225 14.48 -1.19 -3.10
CA GLY A 225 14.47 -2.04 -4.28
C GLY A 225 15.85 -2.02 -4.91
N THR A 226 16.62 -3.08 -4.73
CA THR A 226 17.96 -3.25 -5.31
C THR A 226 17.96 -3.16 -6.84
N ASN A 227 16.85 -3.54 -7.47
CA ASN A 227 16.62 -3.37 -8.90
C ASN A 227 16.29 -1.93 -9.36
N VAL A 228 16.02 -1.01 -8.43
CA VAL A 228 15.87 0.44 -8.67
C VAL A 228 16.94 1.24 -7.89
N TRP A 229 18.05 0.60 -7.56
CA TRP A 229 19.11 1.22 -6.77
C TRP A 229 19.89 2.27 -7.55
N PHE A 230 20.13 2.00 -8.83
CA PHE A 230 20.77 2.93 -9.75
C PHE A 230 19.72 3.70 -10.57
N ASP A 231 20.14 4.85 -11.11
CA ASP A 231 19.36 5.54 -12.13
C ASP A 231 19.11 4.59 -13.32
N GLY A 232 17.89 4.61 -13.87
CA GLY A 232 17.59 3.73 -15.00
C GLY A 232 16.12 3.64 -15.37
N TRP A 233 15.87 2.99 -16.51
CA TRP A 233 14.54 2.92 -17.12
C TRP A 233 13.48 2.31 -16.17
N PHE A 234 13.84 1.31 -15.37
CA PHE A 234 12.89 0.66 -14.47
C PHE A 234 12.47 1.60 -13.32
N ARG A 235 13.44 2.32 -12.74
CA ARG A 235 13.19 3.32 -11.70
C ARG A 235 12.38 4.50 -12.26
N THR A 236 12.73 4.98 -13.45
CA THR A 236 11.95 5.99 -14.18
C THR A 236 10.52 5.50 -14.49
N ALA A 237 10.34 4.23 -14.84
CA ALA A 237 9.01 3.65 -15.05
C ALA A 237 8.18 3.63 -13.75
N VAL A 238 8.80 3.30 -12.60
CA VAL A 238 8.14 3.40 -11.30
C VAL A 238 7.66 4.82 -11.02
N TRP A 239 8.46 5.85 -11.35
CA TRP A 239 8.03 7.25 -11.26
C TRP A 239 6.87 7.57 -12.19
N LEU A 240 6.96 7.20 -13.47
CA LEU A 240 5.93 7.49 -14.47
C LEU A 240 4.59 6.82 -14.14
N LEU A 241 4.59 5.63 -13.54
CA LEU A 241 3.38 4.94 -13.09
C LEU A 241 2.61 5.71 -12.00
N GLN A 242 3.25 6.70 -11.34
CA GLN A 242 2.58 7.56 -10.36
C GLN A 242 1.73 8.65 -11.01
N LEU A 243 1.99 9.01 -12.28
CA LEU A 243 1.22 10.03 -13.01
C LEU A 243 -0.28 9.72 -13.07
N PRO A 244 -0.75 8.52 -13.49
CA PRO A 244 -2.18 8.23 -13.52
C PRO A 244 -2.82 8.26 -12.13
N VAL A 245 -2.09 7.84 -11.09
CA VAL A 245 -2.57 7.91 -9.70
C VAL A 245 -2.74 9.37 -9.27
N ALA A 246 -1.71 10.19 -9.46
CA ALA A 246 -1.73 11.61 -9.08
C ALA A 246 -2.79 12.40 -9.88
N ALA A 247 -2.94 12.11 -11.17
CA ALA A 247 -3.96 12.70 -12.02
C ALA A 247 -5.38 12.37 -11.50
N LEU A 248 -5.66 11.10 -11.18
CA LEU A 248 -6.96 10.72 -10.63
C LEU A 248 -7.21 11.32 -9.23
N VAL A 249 -6.17 11.43 -8.39
CA VAL A 249 -6.27 12.15 -7.10
C VAL A 249 -6.61 13.63 -7.35
N LEU A 250 -5.96 14.29 -8.31
CA LEU A 250 -6.26 15.68 -8.63
C LEU A 250 -7.69 15.85 -9.13
N VAL A 251 -8.13 15.01 -10.08
CA VAL A 251 -9.53 15.00 -10.56
C VAL A 251 -10.49 14.81 -9.39
N ARG A 252 -10.16 13.91 -8.44
CA ARG A 252 -10.98 13.68 -7.26
C ARG A 252 -11.06 14.89 -6.33
N LEU A 253 -9.97 15.64 -6.16
CA LEU A 253 -9.89 16.85 -5.33
C LEU A 253 -10.58 18.07 -5.98
N LEU A 254 -10.70 18.06 -7.32
CA LEU A 254 -11.43 19.06 -8.10
C LEU A 254 -12.94 18.75 -8.16
N ALA A 255 -13.32 17.47 -8.10
CA ALA A 255 -14.72 17.05 -8.12
C ALA A 255 -15.49 17.50 -6.84
N PRO A 256 -16.75 17.95 -6.96
CA PRO A 256 -17.57 18.28 -5.80
C PRO A 256 -17.74 17.09 -4.85
N ALA A 257 -17.46 17.28 -3.56
CA ALA A 257 -17.67 16.25 -2.55
C ALA A 257 -19.16 15.85 -2.45
N ARG A 258 -19.44 14.54 -2.50
CA ARG A 258 -20.81 14.00 -2.36
C ARG A 258 -21.35 14.34 -0.97
N ARG A 259 -22.68 14.36 -0.80
CA ARG A 259 -23.34 14.73 0.48
C ARG A 259 -22.81 13.96 1.69
N ASN A 260 -22.45 12.68 1.50
CA ASN A 260 -21.92 11.80 2.55
C ASN A 260 -20.41 11.92 2.78
N GLU A 261 -19.70 12.65 1.93
CA GLU A 261 -18.24 12.86 1.97
C GLU A 261 -17.87 14.26 2.49
N ARG A 262 -18.86 15.17 2.56
CA ARG A 262 -18.69 16.52 3.09
C ARG A 262 -18.44 16.46 4.60
N LEU A 263 -17.17 16.50 4.98
CA LEU A 263 -16.80 16.98 6.30
C LEU A 263 -17.36 18.40 6.44
N HIS A 264 -18.30 18.61 7.35
CA HIS A 264 -18.90 19.92 7.63
C HIS A 264 -17.93 20.82 8.41
N THR A 265 -16.66 20.82 8.02
CA THR A 265 -15.67 21.80 8.46
C THR A 265 -15.86 23.01 7.55
N ARG A 266 -16.78 23.90 7.92
CA ARG A 266 -16.97 25.17 7.22
C ARG A 266 -15.97 26.17 7.80
N GLY A 267 -15.15 26.80 6.95
CA GLY A 267 -14.18 27.82 7.40
C GLY A 267 -13.04 28.07 6.42
N ARG A 268 -12.20 29.07 6.72
CA ARG A 268 -10.98 29.39 5.96
C ARG A 268 -9.98 28.22 5.96
N LEU A 269 -9.83 27.53 7.09
CA LEU A 269 -8.91 26.39 7.23
C LEU A 269 -9.26 25.22 6.28
N ALA A 270 -10.54 24.85 6.16
CA ALA A 270 -10.94 23.77 5.26
C ALA A 270 -10.71 24.10 3.78
N ARG A 271 -10.88 25.38 3.41
CA ARG A 271 -10.54 25.87 2.07
C ARG A 271 -9.03 25.86 1.83
N ALA A 272 -8.25 26.32 2.81
CA ALA A 272 -6.79 26.30 2.76
C ALA A 272 -6.27 24.86 2.57
N LEU A 273 -6.71 23.91 3.40
CA LEU A 273 -6.34 22.49 3.28
C LEU A 273 -6.74 21.90 1.92
N GLY A 274 -7.92 22.26 1.39
CA GLY A 274 -8.34 21.83 0.06
C GLY A 274 -7.43 22.37 -1.05
N TRP A 275 -7.01 23.63 -0.96
CA TRP A 275 -6.05 24.21 -1.90
C TRP A 275 -4.65 23.61 -1.75
N THR A 276 -4.17 23.43 -0.52
CA THR A 276 -2.88 22.77 -0.24
C THR A 276 -2.85 21.37 -0.84
N ALA A 277 -3.92 20.58 -0.70
CA ALA A 277 -3.98 19.25 -1.30
C ALA A 277 -3.91 19.29 -2.83
N ARG A 278 -4.60 20.24 -3.48
CA ARG A 278 -4.60 20.40 -4.95
C ARG A 278 -3.23 20.85 -5.47
N ILE A 279 -2.68 21.90 -4.87
CA ILE A 279 -1.37 22.45 -5.21
C ILE A 279 -0.30 21.37 -4.98
N GLY A 280 -0.34 20.69 -3.84
CA GLY A 280 0.58 19.59 -3.54
C GLY A 280 0.49 18.45 -4.56
N THR A 281 -0.73 18.07 -4.98
CA THR A 281 -0.90 17.03 -6.01
C THR A 281 -0.40 17.50 -7.38
N ALA A 282 -0.68 18.74 -7.77
CA ALA A 282 -0.18 19.31 -9.02
C ALA A 282 1.35 19.44 -9.03
N ALA A 283 1.94 19.89 -7.92
CA ALA A 283 3.38 19.94 -7.73
C ALA A 283 4.00 18.53 -7.82
N ALA A 284 3.38 17.51 -7.21
CA ALA A 284 3.85 16.14 -7.34
C ALA A 284 3.88 15.66 -8.81
N ILE A 285 2.84 15.97 -9.61
CA ILE A 285 2.82 15.66 -11.05
C ILE A 285 4.00 16.34 -11.77
N LEU A 286 4.21 17.64 -11.52
CA LEU A 286 5.30 18.39 -12.14
C LEU A 286 6.67 17.84 -11.74
N THR A 287 6.85 17.47 -10.47
CA THR A 287 8.08 16.83 -9.97
C THR A 287 8.33 15.49 -10.66
N ILE A 288 7.30 14.64 -10.80
CA ILE A 288 7.43 13.34 -11.49
C ILE A 288 7.85 13.56 -12.95
N LEU A 289 7.25 14.54 -13.64
CA LEU A 289 7.62 14.87 -15.02
C LEU A 289 9.05 15.40 -15.12
N ALA A 290 9.46 16.30 -14.21
CA ALA A 290 10.80 16.84 -14.17
C ALA A 290 11.85 15.73 -13.92
N VAL A 291 11.57 14.82 -12.98
CA VAL A 291 12.39 13.64 -12.70
C VAL A 291 12.55 12.78 -13.96
N ALA A 292 11.43 12.45 -14.63
CA ALA A 292 11.47 11.60 -15.82
C ALA A 292 12.20 12.24 -17.00
N ILE A 293 12.03 13.56 -17.22
CA ILE A 293 12.67 14.29 -18.32
C ILE A 293 14.16 14.49 -18.07
N THR A 294 14.55 14.80 -16.83
CA THR A 294 15.96 15.08 -16.49
C THR A 294 16.78 13.81 -16.30
N GLY A 295 16.14 12.65 -16.15
CA GLY A 295 16.79 11.39 -15.78
C GLY A 295 17.33 11.37 -14.33
N ARG A 296 17.09 12.42 -13.54
CA ARG A 296 17.48 12.50 -12.12
C ARG A 296 16.41 11.86 -11.26
N ASP A 297 16.28 10.54 -11.36
CA ASP A 297 15.25 9.77 -10.65
C ASP A 297 15.61 9.44 -9.20
N GLY A 298 16.76 9.95 -8.73
CA GLY A 298 17.25 9.82 -7.36
C GLY A 298 17.85 8.44 -7.08
N GLY A 299 18.20 7.69 -8.14
CA GLY A 299 19.05 6.52 -8.01
C GLY A 299 20.48 6.95 -7.70
N ARG A 300 21.32 5.97 -7.36
CA ARG A 300 22.76 6.20 -7.24
C ARG A 300 23.40 6.16 -8.62
N THR A 301 24.44 6.96 -8.83
CA THR A 301 25.29 6.85 -10.01
C THR A 301 26.37 5.79 -9.74
N ARG A 302 26.63 4.90 -10.70
CA ARG A 302 27.65 3.86 -10.56
C ARG A 302 29.03 4.47 -10.32
N GLY A 303 29.77 3.94 -9.35
CA GLY A 303 31.13 4.39 -9.02
C GLY A 303 31.21 5.73 -8.28
N VAL A 304 30.08 6.33 -7.90
CA VAL A 304 30.03 7.57 -7.12
C VAL A 304 29.55 7.25 -5.71
N GLU A 305 30.22 7.81 -4.71
CA GLU A 305 29.80 7.67 -3.31
C GLU A 305 28.42 8.32 -3.13
N GLY A 306 27.48 7.57 -2.57
CA GLY A 306 26.10 8.03 -2.43
C GLY A 306 25.97 9.07 -1.32
N ALA A 307 25.05 10.03 -1.50
CA ALA A 307 24.70 10.96 -0.44
C ALA A 307 24.15 10.22 0.81
N GLU A 308 24.41 10.79 1.99
CA GLU A 308 23.87 10.28 3.25
C GLU A 308 22.33 10.30 3.27
N MET A 309 21.74 9.46 4.12
CA MET A 309 20.29 9.45 4.27
C MET A 309 19.80 10.72 4.97
N ASN A 310 19.07 11.55 4.22
CA ASN A 310 18.44 12.75 4.78
C ASN A 310 17.19 12.45 5.64
N VAL A 311 16.73 11.21 5.68
CA VAL A 311 15.57 10.76 6.45
C VAL A 311 16.03 9.77 7.51
N THR A 312 15.65 10.00 8.77
CA THR A 312 15.97 9.13 9.90
C THR A 312 14.74 8.38 10.40
N GLN A 313 14.93 7.30 11.16
CA GLN A 313 13.81 6.58 11.80
C GLN A 313 12.99 7.51 12.71
N GLY A 314 13.63 8.42 13.45
CA GLY A 314 12.93 9.40 14.29
C GLY A 314 11.97 10.29 13.51
N MET A 315 12.36 10.74 12.32
CA MET A 315 11.47 11.50 11.42
C MET A 315 10.26 10.67 10.97
N VAL A 316 10.47 9.38 10.65
CA VAL A 316 9.39 8.47 10.27
C VAL A 316 8.41 8.25 11.44
N TRP A 317 8.90 8.07 12.66
CA TRP A 317 8.07 7.91 13.85
C TRP A 317 7.24 9.17 14.16
N ILE A 318 7.84 10.35 14.06
CA ILE A 318 7.13 11.63 14.22
C ILE A 318 6.03 11.76 13.15
N ALA A 319 6.35 11.46 11.89
CA ALA A 319 5.38 11.50 10.79
C ALA A 319 4.22 10.53 11.01
N LEU A 320 4.50 9.29 11.48
CA LEU A 320 3.47 8.31 11.82
C LEU A 320 2.58 8.79 12.97
N PHE A 321 3.18 9.35 14.04
CA PHE A 321 2.41 9.92 15.14
C PHE A 321 1.44 11.01 14.66
N LEU A 322 1.92 11.95 13.84
CA LEU A 322 1.09 13.00 13.25
C LEU A 322 -0.02 12.44 12.36
N LEU A 323 0.26 11.40 11.58
CA LEU A 323 -0.73 10.71 10.77
C LEU A 323 -1.83 10.06 11.64
N LEU A 324 -1.45 9.33 12.69
CA LEU A 324 -2.39 8.69 13.62
C LEU A 324 -3.24 9.72 14.37
N LEU A 325 -2.65 10.85 14.76
CA LEU A 325 -3.37 11.97 15.34
C LEU A 325 -4.40 12.53 14.33
N ALA A 326 -3.99 12.77 13.08
CA ALA A 326 -4.88 13.24 12.03
C ALA A 326 -6.04 12.27 11.75
N ILE A 327 -5.77 10.96 11.70
CA ILE A 327 -6.79 9.90 11.57
C ILE A 327 -7.78 9.97 12.73
N THR A 328 -7.28 10.00 13.96
CA THR A 328 -8.09 9.98 15.18
C THR A 328 -8.97 11.22 15.30
N THR A 329 -8.40 12.41 15.10
CA THR A 329 -9.15 13.68 15.09
C THR A 329 -10.23 13.65 14.02
N THR A 330 -9.89 13.17 12.84
CA THR A 330 -10.82 13.06 11.72
C THR A 330 -12.01 12.13 12.04
N ILE A 331 -11.74 10.97 12.63
CA ILE A 331 -12.78 10.02 13.06
C ILE A 331 -13.65 10.64 14.16
N ALA A 332 -13.05 11.26 15.17
CA ALA A 332 -13.77 11.91 16.27
C ALA A 332 -14.73 13.00 15.77
N LEU A 333 -14.30 13.83 14.81
CA LEU A 333 -15.12 14.86 14.19
C LEU A 333 -16.32 14.28 13.41
N VAL A 334 -16.16 13.11 12.79
CA VAL A 334 -17.22 12.44 12.04
C VAL A 334 -18.18 11.69 12.97
N ALA A 335 -17.65 11.02 14.00
CA ALA A 335 -18.42 10.19 14.94
C ALA A 335 -19.32 10.99 15.89
N ARG A 336 -18.90 12.19 16.32
CA ARG A 336 -19.67 13.06 17.24
C ARG A 336 -21.01 13.54 16.66
N LYS A 337 -21.24 13.42 15.35
CA LYS A 337 -22.49 13.84 14.70
C LYS A 337 -23.45 12.68 14.51
N LYS A 338 -24.10 12.21 15.58
CA LYS A 338 -25.32 11.38 15.47
C LYS A 338 -26.40 12.17 14.72
N PRO A 339 -27.19 11.55 13.84
CA PRO A 339 -28.38 12.21 13.30
C PRO A 339 -29.33 12.54 14.46
N LYS A 340 -29.90 13.75 14.47
CA LYS A 340 -31.09 14.03 15.30
C LYS A 340 -32.15 13.00 14.91
N PRO A 341 -32.84 12.34 15.86
CA PRO A 341 -34.02 11.58 15.52
C PRO A 341 -35.02 12.54 14.86
N THR A 342 -35.42 12.19 13.63
CA THR A 342 -36.53 12.83 12.90
C THR A 342 -37.85 12.35 13.45
#